data_AF-A0A4V4HBF0-F1
#
_entry.id   AF-A0A4V4HBF0-F1
#
_cell.length_a   1.000
_cell.length_b   1.000
_cell.length_c   1.000
_cell.angle_alpha   90.00
_cell.angle_beta   90.00
_cell.angle_gamma   90.00
#
_symmetry.space_group_name_H-M   'P 1'
#
loop_
_entity.id
_entity.type
_entity.pdbx_description
1 polymer ?
#
loop_
_entity_poly.entity_id
_entity_poly.type
_entity_poly.pdbx_seq_one_letter_code
_entity_poly.pdbx_strand_id
1 'polypeptide(L)'
;MSPTLCYPGIAAYTTQPDSKTPLYTLPAIYDPTTKTGLTESFAIAKYLDEKYPDKPMLVPKGTEVLRKAHINVPRARMEPIWQFTLPKTDWNLNEESEAYFRRTREEIEGQMMEGMYLKGEKRKEEWKKLEEGLKQVDNTGCKFV
;
A
#
# COMPACT_ATOMS: atom_id res chain seq x y z
N MET A 1 -3.78 -23.48 -6.05
CA MET A 1 -5.05 -22.76 -6.32
C MET A 1 -4.71 -21.52 -7.14
N SER A 2 -5.50 -21.18 -8.16
CA SER A 2 -5.35 -19.91 -8.88
C SER A 2 -5.78 -18.75 -7.97
N PRO A 3 -5.12 -17.58 -7.97
CA PRO A 3 -5.55 -16.44 -7.16
C PRO A 3 -7.01 -16.05 -7.46
N THR A 4 -7.80 -15.78 -6.43
CA THR A 4 -9.21 -15.35 -6.56
C THR A 4 -9.36 -14.12 -7.47
N LEU A 5 -8.36 -13.24 -7.49
CA LEU A 5 -8.31 -12.07 -8.35
C LEU A 5 -8.20 -12.41 -9.85
N CYS A 6 -7.72 -13.59 -10.23
CA CYS A 6 -7.69 -14.02 -11.62
C CYS A 6 -9.08 -14.33 -12.18
N TYR A 7 -10.04 -14.71 -11.33
CA TYR A 7 -11.39 -15.09 -11.77
C TYR A 7 -12.17 -13.96 -12.48
N PRO A 8 -12.17 -12.71 -11.99
CA PRO A 8 -12.72 -11.56 -12.71
C PRO A 8 -11.83 -11.03 -13.86
N GLY A 9 -10.74 -11.71 -14.21
CA GLY A 9 -9.80 -11.26 -15.24
C GLY A 9 -8.93 -10.07 -14.81
N ILE A 10 -8.76 -9.83 -13.50
CA ILE A 10 -7.91 -8.76 -12.98
C ILE A 10 -6.45 -9.15 -13.25
N ALA A 11 -5.73 -8.27 -13.95
CA ALA A 11 -4.31 -8.44 -14.20
C ALA A 11 -3.49 -8.31 -12.90
N ALA A 12 -2.34 -8.98 -12.86
CA ALA A 12 -1.38 -8.77 -11.77
C ALA A 12 -0.91 -7.31 -11.75
N TYR A 13 -0.60 -6.81 -10.55
CA TYR A 13 -0.07 -5.45 -10.39
C TYR A 13 1.33 -5.35 -11.02
N THR A 14 2.17 -6.36 -10.78
CA THR A 14 3.53 -6.45 -11.31
C THR A 14 4.02 -7.90 -11.17
N THR A 15 5.34 -8.14 -11.21
CA THR A 15 5.98 -9.42 -10.90
C THR A 15 6.65 -9.38 -9.53
N GLN A 16 6.78 -10.54 -8.90
CA GLN A 16 7.58 -10.74 -7.70
C GLN A 16 9.07 -10.44 -7.98
N PRO A 17 9.94 -10.37 -6.94
CA PRO A 17 11.37 -10.13 -7.13
C PRO A 17 12.08 -11.11 -8.07
N ASP A 18 11.52 -12.31 -8.26
CA ASP A 18 12.00 -13.30 -9.24
C ASP A 18 11.75 -12.91 -10.71
N SER A 19 11.07 -11.79 -10.96
CA SER A 19 10.67 -11.25 -12.26
C SER A 19 9.78 -12.17 -13.11
N LYS A 20 9.28 -13.28 -12.55
CA LYS A 20 8.53 -14.31 -13.27
C LYS A 20 7.16 -14.55 -12.68
N THR A 21 7.07 -14.58 -11.36
CA THR A 21 5.82 -14.89 -10.65
C THR A 21 4.94 -13.63 -10.62
N PRO A 22 3.69 -13.68 -11.12
CA PRO A 22 2.80 -12.52 -11.05
C PRO A 22 2.47 -12.14 -9.60
N LEU A 23 2.60 -10.85 -9.26
CA LEU A 23 2.27 -10.29 -7.96
C LEU A 23 0.87 -9.68 -8.00
N TYR A 24 -0.06 -10.31 -7.28
CA TYR A 24 -1.40 -9.82 -7.07
C TYR A 24 -1.49 -9.12 -5.72
N THR A 25 -2.07 -7.91 -5.69
CA THR A 25 -2.22 -7.12 -4.47
C THR A 25 -3.64 -6.59 -4.33
N LEU A 26 -3.98 -6.19 -3.11
CA LEU A 26 -5.17 -5.40 -2.80
C LEU A 26 -4.75 -3.94 -2.53
N PRO A 27 -5.66 -2.96 -2.76
CA PRO A 27 -7.05 -3.13 -3.20
C PRO A 27 -7.18 -3.54 -4.67
N ALA A 28 -8.29 -4.21 -4.96
CA ALA A 28 -8.76 -4.53 -6.30
C ALA A 28 -10.28 -4.42 -6.31
N ILE A 29 -10.87 -4.01 -7.43
CA ILE A 29 -12.33 -3.91 -7.57
C ILE A 29 -12.79 -4.63 -8.83
N TYR A 30 -14.03 -5.08 -8.80
CA TYR A 30 -14.78 -5.49 -9.97
C TYR A 30 -16.05 -4.66 -10.05
N ASP A 31 -16.17 -3.85 -11.09
CA ASP A 31 -17.36 -3.07 -11.37
C ASP A 31 -18.35 -3.93 -12.19
N PRO A 32 -19.51 -4.30 -11.64
CA PRO A 32 -20.49 -5.12 -12.35
C PRO A 32 -21.23 -4.34 -13.44
N THR A 33 -21.34 -3.01 -13.34
CA THR A 33 -22.02 -2.16 -14.31
C THR A 33 -21.26 -2.14 -15.63
N THR A 34 -19.93 -2.01 -15.56
CA THR A 34 -19.06 -2.01 -16.76
C THR A 34 -18.36 -3.34 -17.00
N LYS A 35 -18.58 -4.34 -16.14
CA LYS A 35 -17.89 -5.65 -16.14
C LYS A 35 -16.37 -5.52 -16.17
N THR A 36 -15.82 -4.57 -15.40
CA THR A 36 -14.39 -4.24 -15.42
C THR A 36 -13.73 -4.61 -14.09
N GLY A 37 -12.72 -5.49 -14.16
CA GLY A 37 -11.84 -5.79 -13.03
C GLY A 37 -10.54 -4.99 -13.13
N LEU A 38 -10.09 -4.39 -12.02
CA LEU A 38 -8.81 -3.70 -11.95
C LEU A 38 -8.20 -3.75 -10.54
N THR A 39 -6.88 -3.61 -10.49
CA THR A 39 -6.05 -3.46 -9.28
C THR A 39 -5.25 -2.16 -9.37
N GLU A 40 -4.45 -1.87 -8.35
CA GLU A 40 -3.68 -0.64 -8.16
C GLU A 40 -4.57 0.55 -7.75
N SER A 41 -4.30 1.12 -6.57
CA SER A 41 -5.20 2.09 -5.92
C SER A 41 -5.33 3.40 -6.69
N PHE A 42 -4.27 3.87 -7.36
CA PHE A 42 -4.34 5.09 -8.17
C PHE A 42 -5.12 4.88 -9.47
N ALA A 43 -4.94 3.73 -10.14
CA ALA A 43 -5.71 3.33 -11.30
C ALA A 43 -7.20 3.16 -10.96
N ILE A 44 -7.51 2.57 -9.80
CA ILE A 44 -8.88 2.48 -9.27
C ILE A 44 -9.47 3.87 -9.08
N ALA A 45 -8.77 4.80 -8.44
CA ALA A 45 -9.26 6.16 -8.23
C ALA A 45 -9.59 6.87 -9.56
N LYS A 46 -8.69 6.78 -10.55
CA LYS A 46 -8.92 7.33 -11.89
C LYS A 46 -10.11 6.71 -12.61
N TYR A 47 -10.25 5.39 -12.53
CA TYR A 47 -11.37 4.68 -13.12
C TYR A 47 -12.70 5.14 -12.51
N LEU A 48 -12.75 5.29 -11.18
CA LEU A 48 -13.96 5.76 -10.50
C LEU A 48 -14.30 7.21 -10.87
N ASP A 49 -13.30 8.10 -10.98
CA ASP A 49 -13.52 9.49 -11.44
C ASP A 49 -14.08 9.55 -12.87
N GLU A 50 -13.65 8.62 -13.75
CA GLU A 50 -14.13 8.55 -15.14
C GLU A 50 -15.54 7.96 -15.24
N LYS A 51 -15.81 6.86 -14.53
CA LYS A 51 -17.09 6.13 -14.64
C LYS A 51 -18.21 6.73 -13.81
N TYR A 52 -17.88 7.48 -12.77
CA TYR A 52 -18.85 8.07 -11.84
C TYR A 52 -18.61 9.58 -11.66
N PRO A 53 -18.76 10.38 -12.73
CA PRO A 53 -18.40 11.81 -12.73
C PRO A 53 -19.34 12.68 -11.87
N ASP A 54 -20.47 12.15 -11.41
CA ASP A 54 -21.38 12.80 -10.47
C ASP A 54 -20.86 12.78 -9.01
N LYS A 55 -19.74 12.09 -8.75
CA LYS A 55 -19.11 11.98 -7.44
C LYS A 55 -17.94 12.97 -7.26
N PRO A 56 -17.52 13.25 -6.01
CA PRO A 56 -16.33 14.05 -5.76
C PRO A 56 -15.09 13.44 -6.44
N MET A 57 -14.39 14.26 -7.23
CA MET A 57 -13.24 13.85 -8.03
C MET A 57 -11.96 13.75 -7.20
N LEU A 58 -11.24 12.63 -7.31
CA LEU A 58 -10.00 12.38 -6.56
C LEU A 58 -8.75 12.83 -7.31
N VAL A 59 -8.74 12.64 -8.63
CA VAL A 59 -7.62 12.93 -9.54
C VAL A 59 -8.11 13.87 -10.65
N PRO A 60 -8.14 15.19 -10.40
CA PRO A 60 -8.51 16.17 -11.42
C PRO A 60 -7.70 16.04 -12.70
N LYS A 61 -8.35 16.22 -13.86
CA LYS A 61 -7.70 16.15 -15.17
C LYS A 61 -6.47 17.06 -15.23
N GLY A 62 -5.37 16.55 -15.76
CA GLY A 62 -4.09 17.27 -15.84
C GLY A 62 -3.28 17.31 -14.54
N THR A 63 -3.79 16.79 -13.42
CA THR A 63 -3.04 16.74 -12.13
C THR A 63 -2.39 15.40 -11.85
N GLU A 64 -2.47 14.44 -12.77
CA GLU A 64 -2.10 13.04 -12.53
C GLU A 64 -0.64 12.88 -12.07
N VAL A 65 0.29 13.57 -12.75
CA VAL A 65 1.72 13.55 -12.39
C VAL A 65 1.94 14.17 -11.01
N LEU A 66 1.30 15.31 -10.74
CA LEU A 66 1.40 15.99 -9.44
C LEU A 66 0.77 15.15 -8.33
N ARG A 67 -0.36 14.48 -8.59
CA ARG A 67 -1.03 13.60 -7.62
C ARG A 67 -0.18 12.36 -7.32
N LYS A 68 0.44 11.75 -8.33
CA LYS A 68 1.40 10.64 -8.12
C LYS A 68 2.61 11.10 -7.30
N ALA A 69 3.17 12.28 -7.59
CA ALA A 69 4.25 12.85 -6.79
C ALA A 69 3.81 13.09 -5.33
N HIS A 70 2.61 13.65 -5.15
CA HIS A 70 2.01 13.90 -3.83
C HIS A 70 1.70 12.60 -3.06
N ILE A 71 1.53 11.46 -3.71
CA ILE A 71 1.40 10.16 -3.04
C ILE A 71 2.78 9.59 -2.70
N ASN A 72 3.70 9.62 -3.66
CA ASN A 72 5.00 8.95 -3.53
C ASN A 72 5.95 9.65 -2.55
N VAL A 73 5.95 10.99 -2.51
CA VAL A 73 6.85 11.75 -1.64
C VAL A 73 6.51 11.55 -0.16
N PRO A 74 5.26 11.73 0.31
CA PRO A 74 4.90 11.41 1.69
C PRO A 74 5.09 9.95 2.02
N ARG A 75 4.78 9.02 1.10
CA ARG A 75 5.02 7.59 1.32
C ARG A 75 6.48 7.29 1.62
N ALA A 76 7.41 7.86 0.87
CA ALA A 76 8.84 7.67 1.10
C ALA A 76 9.30 8.27 2.44
N ARG A 77 8.74 9.42 2.84
CA ARG A 77 9.06 10.07 4.12
C ARG A 77 8.49 9.35 5.34
N MET A 78 7.34 8.70 5.17
CA MET A 78 6.68 7.94 6.22
C MET A 78 7.12 6.48 6.26
N GLU A 79 8.07 6.04 5.41
CA GLU A 79 8.57 4.67 5.37
C GLU A 79 8.93 4.11 6.77
N PRO A 80 9.57 4.87 7.70
CA PRO A 80 9.88 4.37 9.05
C PRO A 80 8.67 3.86 9.85
N ILE A 81 7.44 4.25 9.49
CA ILE A 81 6.22 3.73 10.12
C ILE A 81 6.13 2.21 10.00
N TRP A 82 6.67 1.62 8.93
CA TRP A 82 6.63 0.18 8.69
C TRP A 82 7.36 -0.61 9.77
N GLN A 83 8.44 -0.08 10.33
CA GLN A 83 9.18 -0.73 11.42
C GLN A 83 8.31 -0.91 12.69
N PHE A 84 7.26 -0.10 12.85
CA PHE A 84 6.34 -0.18 13.97
C PHE A 84 5.09 -1.00 13.67
N THR A 85 4.59 -0.93 12.44
CA THR A 85 3.30 -1.52 12.06
C THR A 85 3.44 -2.94 11.54
N LEU A 86 4.52 -3.28 10.83
CA LEU A 86 4.74 -4.62 10.26
C LEU A 86 4.62 -5.72 11.33
N PRO A 87 5.40 -5.68 12.43
CA PRO A 87 5.36 -6.74 13.43
C PRO A 87 4.05 -6.86 14.21
N LYS A 88 3.16 -5.87 14.10
CA LYS A 88 1.86 -5.82 14.79
C LYS A 88 0.67 -6.03 13.86
N THR A 89 0.91 -6.17 12.56
CA THR A 89 -0.17 -6.31 11.59
C THR A 89 -0.90 -7.64 11.79
N ASP A 90 -0.15 -8.69 12.13
CA ASP A 90 -0.66 -10.04 12.40
C ASP A 90 -1.68 -10.10 13.54
N TRP A 91 -1.56 -9.24 14.56
CA TRP A 91 -2.49 -9.19 15.71
C TRP A 91 -3.94 -8.93 15.32
N ASN A 92 -4.17 -8.37 14.12
CA ASN A 92 -5.50 -7.97 13.65
C ASN A 92 -5.97 -8.84 12.47
N LEU A 93 -5.26 -9.92 12.16
CA LEU A 93 -5.59 -10.82 11.06
C LEU A 93 -6.34 -12.06 11.57
N ASN A 94 -7.12 -12.68 10.69
CA ASN A 94 -7.61 -14.04 10.94
C ASN A 94 -6.45 -15.04 10.81
N GLU A 95 -6.64 -16.26 11.33
CA GLU A 95 -5.60 -17.29 11.41
C GLU A 95 -4.94 -17.59 10.05
N GLU A 96 -5.72 -17.70 8.97
CA GLU A 96 -5.18 -17.97 7.63
C GLU A 96 -4.33 -16.82 7.09
N SER A 97 -4.79 -15.58 7.29
CA SER A 97 -4.07 -14.39 6.82
C SER A 97 -2.84 -14.12 7.68
N GLU A 98 -2.91 -14.35 8.99
CA GLU A 98 -1.75 -14.30 9.89
C GLU A 98 -0.67 -15.28 9.42
N ALA A 99 -1.01 -16.55 9.22
CA ALA A 99 -0.06 -17.58 8.81
C ALA A 99 0.62 -17.21 7.47
N TYR A 100 -0.15 -16.72 6.50
CA TYR A 100 0.40 -16.23 5.24
C TYR A 100 1.29 -15.00 5.43
N PHE A 101 0.82 -14.01 6.18
CA PHE A 101 1.52 -12.74 6.39
C PHE A 101 2.85 -12.96 7.11
N ARG A 102 2.86 -13.72 8.21
CA ARG A 102 4.08 -14.06 8.95
C ARG A 102 5.10 -14.75 8.08
N ARG A 103 4.75 -15.88 7.46
CA ARG A 103 5.67 -16.64 6.58
C ARG A 103 6.34 -15.75 5.54
N THR A 104 5.55 -14.99 4.81
CA THR A 104 6.06 -14.17 3.70
C THR A 104 6.87 -12.98 4.17
N ARG A 105 6.56 -12.39 5.33
CA ARG A 105 7.31 -11.23 5.85
C ARG A 105 8.60 -11.66 6.51
N GLU A 106 8.59 -12.77 7.24
CA GLU A 106 9.80 -13.37 7.81
C GLU A 106 10.80 -13.79 6.73
N GLU A 107 10.32 -14.33 5.60
CA GLU A 107 11.16 -14.67 4.45
C GLU A 107 11.80 -13.41 3.81
N ILE A 108 11.02 -12.34 3.65
CA ILE A 108 11.50 -11.07 3.07
C ILE A 108 12.51 -10.37 4.00
N GLU A 109 12.23 -10.35 5.30
CA GLU A 109 13.05 -9.65 6.31
C GLU A 109 14.23 -10.50 6.82
N GLY A 110 14.23 -11.80 6.55
CA GLY A 110 15.28 -12.73 6.98
C GLY A 110 15.35 -12.95 8.50
N GLN A 111 14.26 -12.68 9.23
CA GLN A 111 14.17 -12.85 10.69
C GLN A 111 12.74 -13.19 11.13
N MET A 112 12.59 -13.77 12.33
CA MET A 112 11.27 -14.05 12.90
C MET A 112 10.50 -12.76 13.25
N MET A 113 9.17 -12.81 13.21
CA MET A 113 8.28 -11.67 13.48
C MET A 113 8.57 -11.03 14.85
N GLU A 114 8.80 -11.84 15.89
CA GLU A 114 9.12 -11.38 17.24
C GLU A 114 10.47 -10.64 17.31
N GLY A 115 11.40 -10.95 16.40
CA GLY A 115 12.69 -10.28 16.27
C GLY A 115 12.59 -8.87 15.67
N MET A 116 11.52 -8.59 14.91
CA MET A 116 11.31 -7.30 14.24
C MET A 116 10.86 -6.19 15.20
N TYR A 117 10.41 -6.54 16.41
CA TYR A 117 9.97 -5.53 17.39
C TYR A 117 11.13 -4.65 17.84
N LEU A 118 11.02 -3.36 17.53
CA LEU A 118 11.98 -2.36 17.97
C LEU A 118 12.03 -2.23 19.50
N LYS A 119 13.24 -2.26 20.06
CA LYS A 119 13.53 -2.15 21.50
C LYS A 119 14.62 -1.10 21.76
N GLY A 120 14.67 -0.58 22.98
CA GLY A 120 15.74 0.30 23.46
C GLY A 120 16.00 1.51 22.57
N GLU A 121 17.28 1.79 22.31
CA GLU A 121 17.72 2.95 21.51
C GLU A 121 17.23 2.89 20.07
N LYS A 122 17.25 1.72 19.41
CA LYS A 122 16.75 1.56 18.04
C LYS A 122 15.30 2.03 17.91
N ARG A 123 14.46 1.75 18.92
CA ARG A 123 13.07 2.24 18.95
C ARG A 123 12.99 3.77 18.99
N LYS A 124 13.85 4.44 19.77
CA LYS A 124 13.89 5.91 19.87
C LYS A 124 14.35 6.52 18.56
N GLU A 125 15.37 5.94 17.92
CA GLU A 125 15.90 6.38 16.63
C GLU A 125 14.84 6.31 15.52
N GLU A 126 14.14 5.18 15.39
CA GLU A 126 13.08 5.04 14.38
C GLU A 126 11.88 5.97 14.66
N TRP A 127 11.56 6.24 15.92
CA TRP A 127 10.53 7.23 16.26
C TRP A 127 10.93 8.64 15.85
N LYS A 128 12.20 9.01 16.06
CA LYS A 128 12.74 10.30 15.62
C LYS A 128 12.69 10.43 14.10
N LYS A 129 13.09 9.38 13.36
CA LYS A 129 12.99 9.36 11.89
C LYS A 129 11.54 9.52 11.42
N LEU A 130 10.60 8.83 12.06
CA LEU A 130 9.17 8.97 11.75
C LEU A 130 8.66 10.40 12.03
N GLU A 131 9.02 10.97 13.17
CA GLU A 131 8.65 12.35 13.53
C GLU A 131 9.20 13.36 12.51
N GLU A 132 10.46 13.23 12.11
CA GLU A 132 11.09 14.06 11.07
C GLU A 132 10.40 13.89 9.72
N GLY A 133 10.07 12.67 9.33
CA GLY A 133 9.31 12.37 8.12
C GLY A 133 7.94 13.04 8.11
N LEU A 134 7.20 12.95 9.23
CA LEU A 134 5.90 13.60 9.39
C LEU A 134 6.02 15.14 9.35
N LYS A 135 7.03 15.73 9.98
CA LYS A 135 7.30 17.18 9.88
C LYS A 135 7.55 17.61 8.44
N GLN A 136 8.27 16.81 7.65
CA GLN A 136 8.48 17.12 6.24
C GLN A 136 7.18 17.05 5.42
N VAL A 137 6.29 16.10 5.73
CA VAL A 137 4.96 16.00 5.09
C VAL A 137 4.09 17.21 5.45
N ASP A 138 4.09 17.63 6.71
CA ASP A 138 3.37 18.84 7.15
C ASP A 138 3.90 20.10 6.45
N ASN A 139 5.23 20.23 6.38
CA ASN A 139 5.90 21.36 5.72
C ASN A 139 5.73 21.38 4.18
N THR A 140 5.23 20.31 3.55
CA THR A 140 4.93 20.34 2.11
C THR A 140 3.72 21.18 1.73
N GLY A 141 3.06 21.85 2.69
CA GLY A 141 2.26 23.04 2.41
C GLY A 141 1.04 22.83 1.51
N CYS A 142 0.65 21.59 1.21
CA CYS A 142 -0.67 21.29 0.69
C CYS A 142 -1.67 21.50 1.83
N LYS A 143 -2.03 22.76 2.09
CA LYS A 143 -3.29 23.06 2.76
C LYS A 143 -4.36 22.30 1.98
N PHE A 144 -5.04 21.39 2.66
CA PHE A 144 -6.26 20.78 2.15
C PHE A 144 -7.17 21.93 1.74
N VAL A 145 -7.35 22.13 0.44
CA VAL A 145 -8.34 23.06 -0.11
C VAL A 145 -9.69 22.38 0.01
#